data_AF-A0A0D7A045-F1
#
_entry.id   AF-A0A0D7A045-F1
#
_cell.length_a   1.000
_cell.length_b   1.000
_cell.length_c   1.000
_cell.angle_alpha   90.00
_cell.angle_beta   90.00
_cell.angle_gamma   90.00
#
_symmetry.space_group_name_H-M   'P 1'
#
loop_
_entity.id
_entity.type
_entity.pdbx_description
1 polymer ?
#
loop_
_entity_poly.entity_id
_entity_poly.type
_entity_poly.pdbx_seq_one_letter_code
_entity_poly.pdbx_strand_id
1 'polypeptide(L)'
;MIEASTSPYIPHGVINIQFPRWPGWGISRVDLHRYQDTSLEDAESDSRKSPATPDSTPLRVVVASEVRNDYSSDSPVFFASIVSTSDSADTAGFIERQNASRNVETEVDRSQALILKFALRSDLIEDLYQEYLVYTSLLSSVQGIYVPRCLGLFVGQLPDDDGRDAACLVTDWGGNCIDIPFQDVPTDIRTKIMRCLKEIHKRTGTVHGDFAERNVLLDKYLPSGEITVKIIDWDRTETGHYGHCDCEPLRTMWNMMSAPAT
;
A
#
# COMPACT_ATOMS: atom_id res chain seq x y z
N MET A 1 15.50 -0.10 -21.81
CA MET A 1 15.22 1.13 -21.02
C MET A 1 13.74 1.08 -20.69
N ILE A 2 13.40 0.85 -19.43
CA ILE A 2 12.02 0.93 -18.97
C ILE A 2 11.79 2.41 -18.70
N GLU A 3 10.87 3.05 -19.42
CA GLU A 3 10.47 4.42 -19.10
C GLU A 3 10.01 4.47 -17.64
N ALA A 4 10.59 5.38 -16.86
CA ALA A 4 10.17 5.60 -15.49
C ALA A 4 8.73 6.11 -15.54
N SER A 5 7.76 5.21 -15.39
CA SER A 5 6.37 5.56 -15.13
C SER A 5 6.39 6.59 -14.00
N THR A 6 5.96 7.80 -14.33
CA THR A 6 5.89 8.93 -13.40
C THR A 6 4.89 8.55 -12.32
N SER A 7 5.43 8.03 -11.22
CA SER A 7 4.65 7.67 -10.04
C SER A 7 3.78 8.85 -9.64
N PRO A 8 2.57 8.61 -9.11
CA PRO A 8 1.82 9.66 -8.45
C PRO A 8 2.66 10.14 -7.26
N TYR A 9 3.32 11.28 -7.41
CA TYR A 9 3.87 12.02 -6.29
C TYR A 9 2.68 12.62 -5.54
N ILE A 10 2.60 12.41 -4.23
CA ILE A 10 1.62 13.08 -3.37
C ILE A 10 2.34 14.28 -2.72
N PRO A 11 2.34 15.47 -3.36
CA PRO A 11 2.92 16.68 -2.77
C PRO A 11 2.07 17.20 -1.59
N HIS A 12 0.86 16.68 -1.41
CA HIS A 12 -0.15 17.28 -0.56
C HIS A 12 -0.02 16.84 0.91
N GLY A 13 -0.25 17.79 1.82
CA GLY A 13 -0.31 17.53 3.25
C GLY A 13 -1.66 16.94 3.72
N VAL A 14 -2.67 16.91 2.86
CA VAL A 14 -4.01 16.38 3.16
C VAL A 14 -4.50 15.51 2.01
N ILE A 15 -5.06 14.35 2.34
CA ILE A 15 -5.80 13.52 1.37
C ILE A 15 -7.26 13.47 1.81
N ASN A 16 -8.14 13.69 0.84
CA ASN A 16 -9.56 13.56 1.00
C ASN A 16 -10.03 12.25 0.36
N ILE A 17 -10.48 11.31 1.18
CA ILE A 17 -10.89 9.98 0.74
C ILE A 17 -12.41 9.92 0.74
N GLN A 18 -12.99 9.53 -0.39
CA GLN A 18 -14.41 9.30 -0.54
C GLN A 18 -14.69 7.82 -0.65
N PHE A 19 -15.61 7.33 0.19
CA PHE A 19 -16.03 5.93 0.19
C PHE A 19 -17.37 5.76 -0.51
N PRO A 20 -17.59 4.61 -1.16
CA PRO A 20 -18.92 4.18 -1.56
C PRO A 20 -19.74 3.82 -0.31
N ARG A 21 -21.06 3.71 -0.47
CA ARG A 21 -21.93 3.23 0.60
C ARG A 21 -21.88 1.72 0.67
N TRP A 22 -21.35 1.17 1.77
CA TRP A 22 -21.42 -0.26 2.08
C TRP A 22 -22.23 -0.52 3.35
N PRO A 23 -22.93 -1.67 3.46
CA PRO A 23 -23.58 -2.07 4.69
C PRO A 23 -22.57 -2.17 5.84
N GLY A 24 -22.85 -1.51 6.97
CA GLY A 24 -21.97 -1.52 8.15
C GLY A 24 -20.78 -0.55 8.10
N TRP A 25 -20.50 0.07 6.95
CA TRP A 25 -19.47 1.11 6.82
C TRP A 25 -20.11 2.51 6.89
N GLY A 26 -20.01 3.16 8.04
CA GLY A 26 -20.64 4.46 8.30
C GLY A 26 -19.92 5.68 7.71
N ILE A 27 -18.67 5.51 7.26
CA ILE A 27 -17.80 6.62 6.86
C ILE A 27 -18.01 6.89 5.37
N SER A 28 -18.58 8.04 5.04
CA SER A 28 -18.76 8.44 3.63
C SER A 28 -17.55 9.20 3.07
N ARG A 29 -16.84 9.92 3.93
CA ARG A 29 -15.70 10.76 3.58
C ARG A 29 -14.80 10.96 4.80
N VAL A 30 -13.50 11.00 4.57
CA VAL A 30 -12.52 11.35 5.62
C VAL A 30 -11.42 12.24 5.05
N ASP A 31 -10.99 13.20 5.85
CA ASP A 31 -9.80 14.01 5.60
C ASP A 31 -8.68 13.53 6.51
N LEU A 32 -7.57 13.07 5.91
CA LEU A 32 -6.40 12.63 6.65
C LEU A 32 -5.21 13.53 6.32
N HIS A 33 -4.46 13.89 7.35
CA HIS A 33 -3.28 14.72 7.26
C HIS A 33 -2.04 13.86 7.18
N ARG A 34 -1.07 14.25 6.36
CA ARG A 34 0.20 13.55 6.25
C ARG A 34 0.88 13.53 7.62
N TYR A 35 1.24 12.34 8.07
CA TYR A 35 2.04 12.19 9.28
C TYR A 35 3.37 12.92 9.10
N GLN A 36 3.70 13.80 10.05
CA GLN A 36 4.98 14.47 10.16
C GLN A 36 5.61 13.98 11.46
N ASP A 37 6.78 13.36 11.36
CA ASP A 37 7.55 13.00 12.54
C ASP A 37 7.99 14.30 13.24
N THR A 38 7.33 14.61 14.34
CA THR A 38 7.59 15.81 15.14
C THR A 38 8.57 15.51 16.28
N SER A 39 9.13 14.30 16.34
CA SER A 39 9.74 13.77 17.58
C SER A 39 11.27 13.80 17.65
N LEU A 40 12.00 14.41 16.70
CA LEU A 40 13.47 14.41 16.73
C LEU A 40 14.18 15.78 16.68
N GLU A 41 13.51 16.91 16.49
CA GLU A 41 14.22 18.21 16.38
C GLU A 41 13.81 19.34 17.34
N ASP A 42 12.69 19.28 18.08
CA ASP A 42 12.22 20.47 18.83
C ASP A 42 11.93 20.24 20.33
N ALA A 43 12.89 19.67 21.06
CA ALA A 43 12.96 19.86 22.52
C ALA A 43 13.79 21.10 22.93
N GLU A 44 14.47 21.78 22.01
CA GLU A 44 15.27 22.97 22.28
C GLU A 44 15.17 24.04 21.17
N SER A 45 13.97 24.55 20.87
CA SER A 45 13.87 25.88 20.24
C SER A 45 12.45 26.44 20.31
N ASP A 46 12.20 27.21 21.35
CA ASP A 46 11.08 28.12 21.45
C ASP A 46 11.04 29.07 20.22
N SER A 47 9.85 29.26 19.64
CA SER A 47 9.51 30.22 18.57
C SER A 47 10.00 29.96 17.13
N ARG A 48 9.30 29.09 16.39
CA ARG A 48 8.86 29.30 14.98
C ARG A 48 8.00 28.12 14.53
N LYS A 49 6.70 28.16 14.85
CA LYS A 49 5.70 27.41 14.07
C LYS A 49 5.79 27.92 12.63
N SER A 50 6.47 27.20 11.75
CA SER A 50 6.38 27.45 10.32
C SER A 50 4.91 27.28 9.93
N PRO A 51 4.25 28.33 9.42
CA PRO A 51 2.86 28.23 9.02
C PRO A 51 2.77 27.20 7.90
N ALA A 52 1.94 26.18 8.08
CA ALA A 52 1.52 25.33 6.97
C ALA A 52 1.11 26.26 5.82
N THR A 53 1.74 26.14 4.66
CA THR A 53 1.36 26.91 3.47
C THR A 53 -0.14 26.68 3.24
N PRO A 54 -1.01 27.69 3.42
CA PRO A 54 -2.46 27.50 3.55
C PRO A 54 -3.18 27.07 2.26
N ASP A 55 -2.46 26.82 1.18
CA ASP A 55 -3.03 26.84 -0.18
C ASP A 55 -2.87 25.53 -0.95
N SER A 56 -2.43 24.45 -0.30
CA SER A 56 -2.39 23.15 -0.97
C SER A 56 -3.79 22.54 -1.00
N THR A 57 -4.44 22.52 -2.17
CA THR A 57 -5.68 21.79 -2.38
C THR A 57 -5.50 20.32 -1.96
N PRO A 58 -6.42 19.72 -1.18
CA PRO A 58 -6.32 18.31 -0.79
C PRO A 58 -6.29 17.37 -1.99
N LEU A 59 -5.50 16.29 -1.90
CA LEU A 59 -5.53 15.22 -2.91
C LEU A 59 -6.84 14.46 -2.79
N ARG A 60 -7.66 14.45 -3.85
CA ARG A 60 -8.93 13.71 -3.85
C ARG A 60 -8.70 12.27 -4.28
N VAL A 61 -9.20 11.34 -3.47
CA VAL A 61 -9.09 9.90 -3.68
C VAL A 61 -10.49 9.29 -3.56
N VAL A 62 -10.86 8.44 -4.52
CA VAL A 62 -12.15 7.72 -4.51
C VAL A 62 -11.90 6.24 -4.39
N VAL A 63 -12.50 5.62 -3.38
CA VAL A 63 -12.43 4.18 -3.14
C VAL A 63 -13.36 3.46 -4.11
N ALA A 64 -12.86 2.39 -4.74
CA ALA A 64 -13.66 1.59 -5.65
C ALA A 64 -14.76 0.82 -4.91
N SER A 65 -15.93 0.73 -5.53
CA SER A 65 -17.13 0.08 -4.96
C SER A 65 -17.11 -1.44 -4.96
N GLU A 66 -16.17 -2.07 -5.66
CA GLU A 66 -16.15 -3.52 -5.85
C GLU A 66 -15.69 -4.30 -4.60
N VAL A 67 -16.24 -5.51 -4.46
CA VAL A 67 -16.32 -6.34 -3.24
C VAL A 67 -15.01 -7.06 -2.88
N ARG A 68 -13.85 -6.57 -3.33
CA ARG A 68 -12.54 -7.10 -2.91
C ARG A 68 -11.96 -6.40 -1.69
N ASN A 69 -12.69 -5.45 -1.12
CA ASN A 69 -12.26 -4.72 0.06
C ASN A 69 -12.64 -5.49 1.32
N ASP A 70 -11.68 -5.69 2.22
CA ASP A 70 -11.89 -6.28 3.55
C ASP A 70 -12.43 -5.23 4.53
N TYR A 71 -13.53 -4.57 4.16
CA TYR A 71 -14.07 -3.42 4.90
C TYR A 71 -14.63 -3.78 6.29
N SER A 72 -14.82 -5.07 6.56
CA SER A 72 -15.24 -5.59 7.87
C SER A 72 -14.08 -5.87 8.83
N SER A 73 -12.83 -5.74 8.38
CA SER A 73 -11.65 -5.90 9.20
C SER A 73 -11.35 -4.64 10.02
N ASP A 74 -10.68 -4.82 11.15
CA ASP A 74 -10.16 -3.72 11.97
C ASP A 74 -9.01 -2.96 11.29
N SER A 75 -8.38 -3.59 10.28
CA SER A 75 -7.38 -2.99 9.40
C SER A 75 -7.77 -3.13 7.93
N PRO A 76 -8.82 -2.41 7.48
CA PRO A 76 -9.38 -2.64 6.15
C PRO A 76 -8.44 -2.11 5.06
N VAL A 77 -8.36 -2.86 3.96
CA VAL A 77 -7.56 -2.50 2.79
C VAL A 77 -8.49 -2.16 1.63
N PHE A 78 -8.27 -1.00 1.01
CA PHE A 78 -9.08 -0.50 -0.08
C PHE A 78 -8.26 -0.25 -1.34
N PHE A 79 -8.84 -0.63 -2.48
CA PHE A 79 -8.41 -0.10 -3.77
C PHE A 79 -9.03 1.27 -4.02
N ALA A 80 -8.23 2.24 -4.47
CA ALA A 80 -8.69 3.59 -4.73
C ALA A 80 -7.99 4.21 -5.95
N SER A 81 -8.56 5.31 -6.45
CA SER A 81 -8.00 6.08 -7.56
C SER A 81 -7.93 7.55 -7.23
N ILE A 82 -6.88 8.22 -7.69
CA ILE A 82 -6.75 9.68 -7.62
C ILE A 82 -7.74 10.31 -8.61
N VAL A 83 -8.47 11.34 -8.17
CA VAL A 83 -9.35 12.13 -9.04
C VAL A 83 -8.70 13.47 -9.37
N SER A 84 -8.31 13.66 -10.62
CA SER A 84 -7.77 14.93 -11.11
C SER A 84 -8.79 16.06 -10.98
N THR A 85 -8.34 17.22 -10.49
CA THR A 85 -9.20 18.40 -10.29
C THR A 85 -9.74 18.98 -11.59
N SER A 86 -9.14 18.67 -12.75
CA SER A 86 -9.65 19.05 -14.07
C SER A 86 -11.01 18.43 -14.43
N ASP A 87 -11.40 17.34 -13.76
CA ASP A 87 -12.60 16.56 -14.08
C ASP A 87 -13.77 16.86 -13.13
N SER A 88 -13.66 17.93 -12.33
CA SER A 88 -14.56 18.27 -11.23
C SER A 88 -15.99 18.66 -11.62
N ALA A 89 -16.30 18.76 -12.92
CA ALA A 89 -17.65 19.11 -13.38
C ALA A 89 -18.64 17.93 -13.35
N ASP A 90 -18.18 16.68 -13.24
CA ASP A 90 -19.06 15.51 -13.30
C ASP A 90 -18.52 14.29 -12.52
N THR A 91 -18.28 14.46 -11.22
CA THR A 91 -17.81 13.36 -10.34
C THR A 91 -18.81 12.19 -10.30
N ALA A 92 -20.10 12.46 -10.43
CA ALA A 92 -21.14 11.41 -10.51
C ALA A 92 -21.02 10.60 -11.81
N GLY A 93 -20.85 11.28 -12.95
CA GLY A 93 -20.65 10.63 -14.25
C GLY A 93 -19.33 9.86 -14.39
N PHE A 94 -18.28 10.21 -13.64
CA PHE A 94 -17.02 9.44 -13.63
C PHE A 94 -17.18 8.08 -12.93
N ILE A 95 -17.80 8.07 -11.75
CA ILE A 95 -18.09 6.83 -11.00
C ILE A 95 -19.06 5.95 -11.79
N GLU A 96 -20.06 6.54 -12.44
CA GLU A 96 -21.02 5.80 -13.27
C GLU A 96 -20.39 5.24 -14.56
N ARG A 97 -19.43 5.95 -15.18
CA ARG A 97 -18.67 5.45 -16.35
C ARG A 97 -17.69 4.33 -16.01
N GLN A 98 -17.08 4.33 -14.82
CA GLN A 98 -16.30 3.19 -14.35
C GLN A 98 -17.19 1.97 -14.10
N ASN A 99 -18.38 2.16 -13.51
CA ASN A 99 -19.31 1.06 -13.22
C ASN A 99 -20.06 0.51 -14.46
N ALA A 100 -20.24 1.32 -15.51
CA ALA A 100 -20.94 0.92 -16.74
C ALA A 100 -20.05 0.16 -17.74
N SER A 101 -18.72 0.21 -17.62
CA SER A 101 -17.75 -0.49 -18.48
C SER A 101 -17.57 -1.98 -18.10
N ARG A 102 -18.67 -2.64 -17.72
CA ARG A 102 -18.75 -3.99 -17.12
C ARG A 102 -18.23 -5.17 -17.96
N ASN A 103 -17.72 -4.95 -19.17
CA ASN A 103 -17.28 -6.03 -20.08
C ASN A 103 -15.93 -5.77 -20.77
N VAL A 104 -15.18 -4.78 -20.32
CA VAL A 104 -13.78 -4.62 -20.66
C VAL A 104 -13.11 -4.47 -19.31
N GLU A 105 -12.18 -5.35 -18.94
CA GLU A 105 -11.19 -5.11 -17.89
C GLU A 105 -10.46 -3.82 -18.27
N THR A 106 -11.14 -2.71 -18.01
CA THR A 106 -10.80 -1.41 -18.54
C THR A 106 -9.56 -1.03 -17.77
N GLU A 107 -8.56 -0.65 -18.53
CA GLU A 107 -7.26 -0.16 -18.12
C GLU A 107 -7.47 0.98 -17.12
N VAL A 108 -7.73 0.64 -15.84
CA VAL A 108 -7.70 1.61 -14.75
C VAL A 108 -6.34 2.24 -14.89
N ASP A 109 -6.29 3.54 -15.10
CA ASP A 109 -5.03 4.25 -15.25
C ASP A 109 -4.20 3.97 -14.00
N ARG A 110 -3.25 3.02 -14.16
CA ARG A 110 -2.47 2.46 -13.06
C ARG A 110 -1.58 3.52 -12.44
N SER A 111 -1.30 4.60 -13.18
CA SER A 111 -0.58 5.75 -12.66
C SER A 111 -1.36 6.50 -11.57
N GLN A 112 -2.67 6.25 -11.46
CA GLN A 112 -3.55 6.85 -10.46
C GLN A 112 -4.08 5.85 -9.43
N ALA A 113 -3.76 4.56 -9.57
CA ALA A 113 -4.25 3.50 -8.70
C ALA A 113 -3.46 3.42 -7.39
N LEU A 114 -4.18 3.40 -6.28
CA LEU A 114 -3.69 3.42 -4.91
C LEU A 114 -4.22 2.23 -4.11
N ILE A 115 -3.44 1.82 -3.12
CA ILE A 115 -3.89 0.99 -2.00
C ILE A 115 -3.92 1.83 -0.74
N LEU A 116 -5.02 1.72 0.02
CA LEU A 116 -5.22 2.38 1.29
C LEU A 116 -5.37 1.30 2.38
N LYS A 117 -4.35 1.10 3.21
CA LYS A 117 -4.41 0.21 4.38
C LYS A 117 -4.74 1.07 5.60
N PHE A 118 -5.92 0.89 6.16
CA PHE A 118 -6.36 1.63 7.35
C PHE A 118 -6.02 0.87 8.63
N ALA A 119 -5.90 1.61 9.71
CA ALA A 119 -5.97 1.13 11.08
C ALA A 119 -6.96 2.00 11.85
N LEU A 120 -8.00 1.38 12.40
CA LEU A 120 -9.10 2.06 13.09
C LEU A 120 -9.09 1.88 14.61
N ARG A 121 -8.06 1.21 15.14
CA ARG A 121 -7.82 1.00 16.56
C ARG A 121 -6.42 1.50 16.93
N SER A 122 -6.25 1.97 18.14
CA SER A 122 -4.99 2.57 18.61
C SER A 122 -3.81 1.60 18.56
N ASP A 123 -4.01 0.32 18.88
CA ASP A 123 -2.97 -0.72 18.77
C ASP A 123 -2.58 -0.97 17.31
N LEU A 124 -3.56 -1.04 16.41
CA LEU A 124 -3.30 -1.23 14.98
C LEU A 124 -2.68 0.01 14.32
N ILE A 125 -2.94 1.21 14.85
CA ILE A 125 -2.30 2.45 14.39
C ILE A 125 -0.79 2.39 14.66
N GLU A 126 -0.38 1.88 15.83
CA GLU A 126 1.04 1.69 16.15
C GLU A 126 1.68 0.66 15.22
N ASP A 127 1.01 -0.49 14.99
CA ASP A 127 1.50 -1.51 14.06
C ASP A 127 1.67 -0.93 12.63
N LEU A 128 0.70 -0.13 12.17
CA LEU A 128 0.76 0.52 10.86
C LEU A 128 1.87 1.58 10.77
N TYR A 129 2.15 2.26 11.89
CA TYR A 129 3.28 3.18 11.99
C TYR A 129 4.62 2.45 11.90
N GLN A 130 4.77 1.31 12.59
CA GLN A 130 5.97 0.47 12.47
C GLN A 130 6.19 -0.02 11.03
N GLU A 131 5.11 -0.46 10.36
CA GLU A 131 5.19 -0.84 8.94
C GLU A 131 5.61 0.36 8.06
N TYR A 132 5.05 1.55 8.28
CA TYR A 132 5.46 2.77 7.58
C TYR A 132 6.95 3.08 7.76
N LEU A 133 7.50 2.90 8.97
CA LEU A 133 8.92 3.05 9.22
C LEU A 133 9.75 2.04 8.44
N VAL A 134 9.32 0.78 8.35
CA VAL A 134 10.02 -0.24 7.55
C VAL A 134 10.07 0.17 6.07
N TYR A 135 8.95 0.65 5.51
CA TYR A 135 8.93 1.14 4.13
C TYR A 135 9.90 2.29 3.91
N THR A 136 9.83 3.32 4.76
CA THR A 136 10.57 4.57 4.56
C THR A 136 12.05 4.48 4.92
N SER A 137 12.43 3.58 5.83
CA SER A 137 13.82 3.37 6.22
C SER A 137 14.45 2.19 5.46
N LEU A 138 14.05 0.97 5.82
CA LEU A 138 14.71 -0.28 5.41
C LEU A 138 14.47 -0.61 3.94
N LEU A 139 13.24 -0.41 3.45
CA LEU A 139 12.85 -0.82 2.10
C LEU A 139 12.99 0.30 1.05
N SER A 140 13.44 1.48 1.44
CA SER A 140 13.56 2.67 0.57
C SER A 140 14.23 2.38 -0.78
N SER A 141 15.28 1.56 -0.80
CA SER A 141 16.05 1.21 -2.00
C SER A 141 15.40 0.17 -2.93
N VAL A 142 14.32 -0.47 -2.50
CA VAL A 142 13.63 -1.55 -3.23
C VAL A 142 12.17 -1.24 -3.60
N GLN A 143 11.67 -0.08 -3.16
CA GLN A 143 10.32 0.38 -3.46
C GLN A 143 10.07 0.56 -4.97
N GLY A 144 8.88 0.18 -5.40
CA GLY A 144 8.45 0.19 -6.80
C GLY A 144 9.00 -0.95 -7.66
N ILE A 145 9.99 -1.69 -7.16
CA ILE A 145 10.59 -2.84 -7.87
C ILE A 145 10.15 -4.15 -7.23
N TYR A 146 10.42 -4.31 -5.94
CA TYR A 146 10.18 -5.57 -5.20
C TYR A 146 9.11 -5.43 -4.11
N VAL A 147 8.79 -4.20 -3.73
CA VAL A 147 7.69 -3.86 -2.82
C VAL A 147 6.94 -2.64 -3.39
N PRO A 148 5.67 -2.40 -3.03
CA PRO A 148 4.97 -1.18 -3.44
C PRO A 148 5.70 0.09 -3.01
N ARG A 149 5.46 1.18 -3.73
CA ARG A 149 5.92 2.50 -3.30
C ARG A 149 5.01 2.99 -2.19
N CYS A 150 5.57 3.22 -1.00
CA CYS A 150 4.92 3.93 0.09
C CYS A 150 4.86 5.42 -0.25
N LEU A 151 3.65 5.93 -0.44
CA LEU A 151 3.39 7.34 -0.76
C LEU A 151 3.24 8.20 0.50
N GLY A 152 2.93 7.58 1.63
CA GLY A 152 2.93 8.21 2.95
C GLY A 152 2.03 7.51 3.95
N LEU A 153 2.21 7.88 5.22
CA LEU A 153 1.25 7.61 6.29
C LEU A 153 0.42 8.88 6.52
N PHE A 154 -0.89 8.72 6.66
CA PHE A 154 -1.82 9.80 6.91
C PHE A 154 -2.66 9.48 8.14
N VAL A 155 -2.90 10.48 8.99
CA VAL A 155 -3.59 10.35 10.26
C VAL A 155 -4.68 11.41 10.38
N GLY A 156 -5.74 11.09 11.11
CA GLY A 156 -6.85 11.99 11.32
C GLY A 156 -7.92 11.35 12.18
N GLN A 157 -9.10 11.97 12.20
CA GLN A 157 -10.26 11.49 12.96
C GLN A 157 -11.40 11.15 12.02
N LEU A 158 -12.13 10.08 12.35
CA LEU A 158 -13.33 9.69 11.62
C LEU A 158 -14.51 10.57 12.04
N PRO A 159 -15.06 11.41 11.14
CA PRO A 159 -16.11 12.35 11.51
C PRO A 159 -17.42 11.67 11.90
N ASP A 160 -17.72 10.52 11.29
CA ASP A 160 -18.96 9.77 11.47
C ASP A 160 -18.87 8.69 12.58
N ASP A 161 -17.74 8.60 13.31
CA ASP A 161 -17.47 7.58 14.36
C ASP A 161 -16.89 8.22 15.63
N ASP A 162 -17.62 9.18 16.20
CA ASP A 162 -17.30 9.89 17.45
C ASP A 162 -15.89 10.53 17.51
N GLY A 163 -15.32 10.87 16.36
CA GLY A 163 -13.97 11.45 16.27
C GLY A 163 -12.87 10.45 16.59
N ARG A 164 -13.12 9.14 16.45
CA ARG A 164 -12.10 8.11 16.63
C ARG A 164 -10.89 8.35 15.73
N ASP A 165 -9.70 8.23 16.30
CA ASP A 165 -8.45 8.33 15.54
C ASP A 165 -8.35 7.20 14.51
N ALA A 166 -7.81 7.54 13.35
CA ALA A 166 -7.52 6.60 12.28
C ALA A 166 -6.16 6.92 11.63
N ALA A 167 -5.47 5.88 11.19
CA ALA A 167 -4.30 5.99 10.34
C ALA A 167 -4.52 5.27 9.02
N CYS A 168 -3.84 5.73 7.97
CA CYS A 168 -3.92 5.17 6.63
C CYS A 168 -2.54 5.19 5.98
N LEU A 169 -2.01 4.00 5.69
CA LEU A 169 -0.82 3.82 4.89
C LEU A 169 -1.24 3.77 3.42
N VAL A 170 -0.67 4.67 2.62
CA VAL A 170 -0.99 4.79 1.19
C VAL A 170 0.18 4.26 0.38
N THR A 171 -0.08 3.30 -0.50
CA THR A 171 0.91 2.78 -1.45
C THR A 171 0.42 2.83 -2.89
N ASP A 172 1.35 2.71 -3.84
CA ASP A 172 0.99 2.41 -5.22
C ASP A 172 0.33 1.02 -5.35
N TRP A 173 -0.43 0.83 -6.43
CA TRP A 173 -0.94 -0.50 -6.77
C TRP A 173 0.21 -1.45 -7.14
N GLY A 174 0.19 -2.64 -6.55
CA GLY A 174 1.25 -3.65 -6.74
C GLY A 174 0.83 -4.92 -7.48
N GLY A 175 -0.44 -5.06 -7.85
CA GLY A 175 -1.01 -6.30 -8.38
C GLY A 175 -2.01 -6.94 -7.43
N ASN A 176 -2.45 -8.15 -7.76
CA ASN A 176 -3.38 -8.92 -6.93
C ASN A 176 -2.63 -9.94 -6.06
N CYS A 177 -3.12 -10.18 -4.84
CA CYS A 177 -2.63 -11.25 -3.99
C CYS A 177 -2.75 -12.62 -4.68
N ILE A 178 -1.88 -13.55 -4.32
CA ILE A 178 -2.05 -14.95 -4.70
C ILE A 178 -3.19 -15.54 -3.85
N ASP A 179 -4.16 -16.17 -4.52
CA ASP A 179 -5.36 -16.77 -3.93
C ASP A 179 -5.35 -18.31 -3.95
N ILE A 180 -4.25 -18.90 -4.41
CA ILE A 180 -3.99 -20.34 -4.44
C ILE A 180 -2.77 -20.68 -3.58
N PRO A 181 -2.70 -21.88 -2.96
CA PRO A 181 -1.54 -22.30 -2.20
C PRO A 181 -0.24 -22.23 -3.02
N PHE A 182 0.88 -21.87 -2.38
CA PHE A 182 2.16 -21.70 -3.08
C PHE A 182 2.58 -22.92 -3.90
N GLN A 183 2.31 -24.14 -3.43
CA GLN A 183 2.66 -25.38 -4.13
C GLN A 183 1.97 -25.51 -5.51
N ASP A 184 0.81 -24.87 -5.68
CA ASP A 184 0.01 -24.88 -6.90
C ASP A 184 0.37 -23.70 -7.82
N VAL A 185 1.18 -22.76 -7.34
CA VAL A 185 1.72 -21.66 -8.14
C VAL A 185 2.74 -22.21 -9.15
N PRO A 186 2.66 -21.82 -10.44
CA PRO A 186 3.63 -22.22 -11.46
C PRO A 186 5.08 -22.00 -11.01
N THR A 187 5.94 -22.98 -11.30
CA THR A 187 7.34 -22.99 -10.82
C THR A 187 8.14 -21.77 -11.27
N ASP A 188 7.88 -21.23 -12.45
CA ASP A 188 8.49 -20.00 -12.94
C ASP A 188 8.09 -18.79 -12.09
N ILE A 189 6.83 -18.71 -11.64
CA ILE A 189 6.34 -17.66 -10.74
C ILE A 189 6.91 -17.82 -9.34
N ARG A 190 6.94 -19.03 -8.77
CA ARG A 190 7.64 -19.31 -7.49
C ARG A 190 9.11 -18.89 -7.54
N THR A 191 9.78 -19.16 -8.66
CA THR A 191 11.18 -18.75 -8.87
C THR A 191 11.32 -17.22 -8.89
N LYS A 192 10.38 -16.50 -9.51
CA LYS A 192 10.35 -15.03 -9.48
C LYS A 192 10.11 -14.49 -8.06
N ILE A 193 9.22 -15.12 -7.28
CA ILE A 193 8.98 -14.77 -5.88
C ILE A 193 10.25 -14.94 -5.04
N MET A 194 10.95 -16.07 -5.16
CA MET A 194 12.23 -16.25 -4.47
C MET A 194 13.29 -15.24 -4.88
N ARG A 195 13.37 -14.92 -6.18
CA ARG A 195 14.31 -13.91 -6.66
C ARG A 195 13.99 -12.54 -6.06
N CYS A 196 12.71 -12.19 -5.95
CA CYS A 196 12.24 -10.97 -5.31
C CYS A 196 12.70 -10.91 -3.84
N LEU A 197 12.36 -11.92 -3.04
CA LEU A 197 12.78 -12.02 -1.63
C LEU A 197 14.30 -11.96 -1.45
N LYS A 198 15.05 -12.68 -2.29
CA LYS A 198 16.52 -12.67 -2.26
C LYS A 198 17.09 -11.28 -2.54
N GLU A 199 16.54 -10.56 -3.52
CA GLU A 199 17.00 -9.22 -3.86
C GLU A 199 16.66 -8.19 -2.78
N ILE A 200 15.49 -8.31 -2.13
CA ILE A 200 15.15 -7.51 -0.96
C ILE A 200 16.20 -7.79 0.14
N HIS A 201 16.30 -9.04 0.59
CA HIS A 201 17.22 -9.45 1.64
C HIS A 201 18.66 -8.99 1.39
N LYS A 202 19.17 -9.16 0.16
CA LYS A 202 20.52 -8.75 -0.22
C LYS A 202 20.75 -7.24 -0.09
N ARG A 203 19.74 -6.42 -0.39
CA ARG A 203 19.85 -4.95 -0.41
C ARG A 203 19.56 -4.33 0.95
N THR A 204 18.66 -4.92 1.72
CA THR A 204 18.11 -4.35 2.95
C THR A 204 18.54 -5.10 4.20
N GLY A 205 19.13 -6.30 4.08
CA GLY A 205 19.46 -7.14 5.23
C GLY A 205 18.24 -7.57 6.05
N THR A 206 17.03 -7.48 5.47
CA THR A 206 15.76 -7.80 6.15
C THR A 206 15.18 -9.14 5.72
N VAL A 207 14.33 -9.71 6.58
CA VAL A 207 13.51 -10.89 6.32
C VAL A 207 12.06 -10.54 6.67
N HIS A 208 11.10 -11.01 5.87
CA HIS A 208 9.69 -10.59 5.98
C HIS A 208 8.98 -10.98 7.29
N GLY A 209 9.31 -12.14 7.86
CA GLY A 209 8.71 -12.71 9.08
C GLY A 209 7.27 -13.23 8.97
N ASP A 210 6.44 -12.73 8.04
CA ASP A 210 5.11 -13.28 7.73
C ASP A 210 4.90 -13.60 6.24
N PHE A 211 5.78 -14.44 5.69
CA PHE A 211 5.71 -14.78 4.26
C PHE A 211 4.57 -15.78 3.99
N ALA A 212 3.52 -15.31 3.32
CA ALA A 212 2.33 -16.07 2.94
C ALA A 212 1.78 -15.60 1.57
N GLU A 213 0.89 -16.38 0.95
CA GLU A 213 0.31 -16.11 -0.36
C GLU A 213 -0.39 -14.74 -0.43
N ARG A 214 -1.10 -14.38 0.65
CA ARG A 214 -1.75 -13.06 0.82
C ARG A 214 -0.77 -11.89 0.74
N ASN A 215 0.51 -12.13 1.05
CA ASN A 215 1.56 -11.11 1.13
C ASN A 215 2.41 -11.04 -0.14
N VAL A 216 1.98 -11.71 -1.21
CA VAL A 216 2.61 -11.70 -2.53
C VAL A 216 1.65 -11.15 -3.57
N LEU A 217 2.02 -10.02 -4.17
CA LEU A 217 1.27 -9.41 -5.26
C LEU A 217 1.84 -9.82 -6.62
N LEU A 218 0.95 -10.22 -7.52
CA LEU A 218 1.25 -10.48 -8.93
C LEU A 218 0.54 -9.45 -9.80
N ASP A 219 1.33 -8.68 -10.57
CA ASP A 219 0.78 -7.87 -11.65
C ASP A 219 1.03 -8.54 -13.00
N LYS A 220 -0.05 -9.08 -13.58
CA LYS A 220 -0.05 -9.84 -14.83
C LYS A 220 -0.39 -8.99 -16.06
N TYR A 221 -0.80 -7.74 -15.89
CA TYR A 221 -1.31 -6.93 -17.00
C TYR A 221 -0.36 -5.78 -17.38
N LEU A 222 0.95 -5.98 -17.20
CA LEU A 222 1.91 -5.05 -17.78
C LEU A 222 1.86 -5.12 -19.31
N PRO A 223 1.98 -3.98 -20.02
CA PRO A 223 1.98 -3.95 -21.48
C PRO A 223 3.06 -4.85 -22.12
N SER A 224 4.14 -5.12 -21.39
CA SER A 224 5.21 -6.02 -21.81
C SER A 224 4.82 -7.52 -21.79
N GLY A 225 3.69 -7.87 -21.18
CA GLY A 225 3.33 -9.26 -20.85
C GLY A 225 4.18 -9.86 -19.72
N GLU A 226 5.09 -9.09 -19.11
CA GLU A 226 5.88 -9.55 -17.99
C GLU A 226 5.05 -9.55 -16.70
N ILE A 227 5.10 -10.65 -15.96
CA ILE A 227 4.54 -10.70 -14.61
C ILE A 227 5.56 -10.14 -13.64
N THR A 228 5.19 -9.08 -12.91
CA THR A 228 5.97 -8.56 -11.78
C THR A 228 5.45 -9.12 -10.45
N VAL A 229 6.37 -9.20 -9.49
CA VAL A 229 6.13 -9.70 -8.14
C VAL A 229 6.49 -8.60 -7.16
N LYS A 230 5.57 -8.26 -6.26
CA LYS A 230 5.85 -7.39 -5.12
C LYS A 230 5.46 -8.07 -3.80
N ILE A 231 6.19 -7.76 -2.74
CA ILE A 231 5.96 -8.29 -1.39
C ILE A 231 5.40 -7.15 -0.50
N ILE A 232 4.38 -7.45 0.30
CA ILE A 232 3.66 -6.50 1.16
C ILE A 232 3.48 -7.05 2.57
N ASP A 233 3.02 -6.21 3.50
CA ASP A 233 2.71 -6.57 4.89
C ASP A 233 3.99 -6.79 5.72
N TRP A 234 4.80 -5.74 5.84
CA TRP A 234 6.13 -5.78 6.46
C TRP A 234 6.13 -5.48 7.96
N ASP A 235 4.99 -5.64 8.62
CA ASP A 235 4.80 -5.39 10.06
C ASP A 235 5.56 -6.40 10.95
N ARG A 236 5.94 -7.58 10.42
CA ARG A 236 6.73 -8.62 11.11
C ARG A 236 8.18 -8.74 10.63
N THR A 237 8.79 -7.63 10.23
CA THR A 237 10.16 -7.64 9.68
C THR A 237 11.24 -8.00 10.71
N GLU A 238 12.12 -8.94 10.36
CA GLU A 238 13.36 -9.21 11.08
C GLU A 238 14.54 -8.48 10.42
N THR A 239 15.46 -7.93 11.22
CA THR A 239 16.60 -7.10 10.77
C THR A 239 17.94 -7.65 11.26
N GLY A 240 19.05 -7.11 10.73
CA GLY A 240 20.40 -7.43 11.20
C GLY A 240 21.12 -8.54 10.43
N HIS A 241 20.62 -8.95 9.26
CA HIS A 241 21.22 -10.04 8.47
C HIS A 241 22.32 -9.58 7.49
N TYR A 242 22.98 -8.45 7.75
CA TYR A 242 24.04 -7.95 6.85
C TYR A 242 25.34 -8.76 6.98
N GLY A 243 25.94 -9.11 5.84
CA GLY A 243 27.36 -9.51 5.75
C GLY A 243 27.65 -11.01 5.80
N HIS A 244 26.97 -11.81 6.62
CA HIS A 244 27.23 -13.26 6.79
C HIS A 244 25.95 -14.08 7.04
N CYS A 245 24.92 -13.87 6.21
CA CYS A 245 23.70 -14.68 6.31
C CYS A 245 23.88 -16.00 5.56
N ASP A 246 23.88 -17.14 6.26
CA ASP A 246 23.77 -18.50 5.69
C ASP A 246 22.35 -18.80 5.15
N CYS A 247 21.58 -17.74 4.84
CA CYS A 247 20.23 -17.63 4.29
C CYS A 247 19.28 -18.81 4.52
N GLU A 248 19.33 -19.37 5.73
CA GLU A 248 18.40 -20.38 6.23
C GLU A 248 16.94 -19.91 6.16
N PRO A 249 16.61 -18.63 6.46
CA PRO A 249 15.26 -18.11 6.25
C PRO A 249 14.76 -18.21 4.81
N LEU A 250 15.60 -17.89 3.82
CA LEU A 250 15.23 -18.01 2.39
C LEU A 250 15.07 -19.48 1.98
N ARG A 251 15.87 -20.38 2.55
CA ARG A 251 15.72 -21.82 2.32
C ARG A 251 14.42 -22.34 2.91
N THR A 252 14.04 -21.89 4.11
CA THR A 252 12.77 -22.21 4.75
C THR A 252 11.59 -21.75 3.89
N MET A 253 11.62 -20.51 3.40
CA MET A 253 10.59 -19.99 2.49
C MET A 253 10.49 -20.82 1.19
N TRP A 254 11.62 -21.24 0.61
CA TRP A 254 11.60 -22.11 -0.57
C TRP A 254 10.97 -23.48 -0.28
N ASN A 255 11.30 -24.07 0.86
CA ASN A 255 10.74 -25.36 1.26
C ASN A 255 9.22 -25.25 1.46
N MET A 256 8.73 -24.16 2.06
CA MET A 256 7.29 -23.91 2.22
C MET A 256 6.58 -23.86 0.86
N MET A 257 7.16 -23.20 -0.14
CA MET A 257 6.56 -23.14 -1.48
C MET A 257 6.67 -24.45 -2.26
N SER A 258 7.57 -25.35 -1.88
CA SER A 258 7.89 -26.59 -2.61
C SER A 258 7.33 -27.84 -1.95
N ALA A 259 6.82 -27.75 -0.73
CA ALA A 259 6.23 -28.87 -0.02
C ALA A 259 4.94 -29.32 -0.74
N PRO A 260 4.68 -30.63 -0.82
CA PRO A 260 3.38 -31.12 -1.29
C PRO A 260 2.28 -30.74 -0.30
N ALA A 261 1.06 -30.57 -0.81
CA ALA A 261 -0.14 -30.33 0.01
C ALA A 261 -0.28 -31.46 1.04
N THR A 262 -0.24 -31.12 2.33
CA THR A 262 -0.54 -32.05 3.43
C THR A 262 -2.04 -32.28 3.57
#